data_AF-A0A1Y3L4D6-F1
#
_entry.id   AF-A0A1Y3L4D6-F1
#
_cell.length_a   1.000
_cell.length_b   1.000
_cell.length_c   1.000
_cell.angle_alpha   90.00
_cell.angle_beta   90.00
_cell.angle_gamma   90.00
#
_symmetry.space_group_name_H-M   'P 1'
#
loop_
_entity.id
_entity.type
_entity.pdbx_description
1 polymer ?
#
loop_
_entity_poly.entity_id
_entity_poly.type
_entity_poly.pdbx_seq_one_letter_code
_entity_poly.pdbx_strand_id
1 'polypeptide(L)'
;MRVLICAGRHYADSRVCRQVLEAFQRLHPVQVVIHGGSQFLGAHIEDWARENAAHIVRYPPNWQHHGKQAERLRNRFMLADSRPDIVLALPGGADTEELLDQARSQGLQTLSAGNP
;
A
#
# COMPACT_ATOMS: atom_id res chain seq x y z
N MET A 1 -7.75 -9.65 -8.04
CA MET A 1 -7.95 -8.50 -7.14
C MET A 1 -6.86 -7.46 -7.32
N ARG A 2 -7.20 -6.19 -7.12
CA ARG A 2 -6.30 -5.03 -7.04
C ARG A 2 -6.07 -4.70 -5.58
N VAL A 3 -4.84 -4.84 -5.11
CA VAL A 3 -4.49 -4.69 -3.70
C VAL A 3 -3.61 -3.46 -3.53
N LEU A 4 -4.04 -2.52 -2.69
CA LEU A 4 -3.19 -1.43 -2.24
C LEU A 4 -2.47 -1.86 -0.97
N ILE A 5 -1.14 -1.79 -0.95
CA ILE A 5 -0.35 -2.00 0.26
C ILE A 5 0.32 -0.68 0.70
N CYS A 6 0.16 -0.36 1.98
CA CYS A 6 0.74 0.84 2.59
C CYS A 6 1.41 0.53 3.93
N ALA A 7 2.28 1.45 4.37
CA ALA A 7 3.00 1.38 5.64
C ALA A 7 3.44 2.80 6.05
N GLY A 8 3.90 2.96 7.29
CA GLY A 8 4.56 4.19 7.72
C GLY A 8 5.81 4.51 6.90
N ARG A 9 6.16 5.80 6.79
CA ARG A 9 7.29 6.29 5.97
C ARG A 9 8.62 5.55 6.22
N HIS A 10 8.88 5.22 7.48
CA HIS A 10 10.13 4.57 7.91
C HIS A 10 9.97 3.07 8.17
N TYR A 11 8.80 2.49 7.87
CA TYR A 11 8.61 1.06 8.04
C TYR A 11 9.45 0.29 7.03
N ALA A 12 10.28 -0.62 7.53
CA ALA A 12 11.32 -1.30 6.76
C ALA A 12 11.32 -2.83 6.91
N ASP A 13 10.35 -3.41 7.63
CA ASP A 13 10.27 -4.87 7.77
C ASP A 13 9.68 -5.49 6.50
N SER A 14 10.57 -5.76 5.55
CA SER A 14 10.23 -6.39 4.28
C SER A 14 9.81 -7.85 4.43
N ARG A 15 10.18 -8.53 5.52
CA ARG A 15 9.76 -9.91 5.77
C ARG A 15 8.28 -9.96 6.10
N VAL A 16 7.82 -9.10 7.02
CA VAL A 16 6.39 -8.99 7.35
C VAL A 16 5.58 -8.51 6.14
N CYS A 17 6.09 -7.51 5.41
CA CYS A 17 5.47 -7.05 4.17
C CYS A 17 5.22 -8.21 3.18
N ARG A 18 6.25 -9.04 2.96
CA ARG A 18 6.16 -10.20 2.07
C ARG A 18 5.21 -11.27 2.59
N GLN A 19 5.27 -11.60 3.88
CA GLN A 19 4.38 -12.58 4.50
C GLN A 19 2.90 -12.19 4.38
N VAL A 20 2.58 -10.90 4.55
CA VAL A 20 1.21 -10.39 4.39
C VAL A 20 0.72 -10.56 2.96
N LEU A 21 1.54 -10.19 1.96
CA LEU A 21 1.19 -10.35 0.55
C LEU A 21 1.04 -11.82 0.17
N GLU A 22 1.94 -12.70 0.62
CA GLU A 22 1.87 -14.14 0.38
C GLU A 22 0.64 -14.77 1.05
N ALA A 23 0.32 -14.37 2.28
CA ALA A 23 -0.87 -14.85 2.98
C ALA A 23 -2.15 -14.44 2.26
N PHE A 24 -2.23 -13.18 1.82
CA PHE A 24 -3.37 -12.69 1.07
C PHE A 24 -3.51 -13.39 -0.28
N GLN A 25 -2.42 -13.54 -1.04
CA GLN A 25 -2.38 -14.22 -2.34
C GLN A 25 -2.89 -15.66 -2.30
N ARG A 26 -2.59 -16.41 -1.22
CA ARG A 26 -3.08 -17.79 -1.06
C ARG A 26 -4.60 -17.89 -0.98
N LEU A 27 -5.26 -16.86 -0.46
CA LEU A 27 -6.70 -16.81 -0.29
C LEU A 27 -7.38 -16.09 -1.47
N HIS A 28 -6.70 -15.10 -2.03
CA HIS A 28 -7.23 -14.16 -2.99
C HIS A 28 -6.18 -13.84 -4.06
N PRO A 29 -6.33 -14.35 -5.31
CA PRO A 29 -5.39 -14.03 -6.38
C PRO A 29 -5.27 -12.51 -6.63
N VAL A 30 -4.08 -11.98 -6.35
CA VAL A 30 -3.69 -10.59 -6.61
C VAL A 30 -3.23 -10.48 -8.05
N GLN A 31 -3.95 -9.67 -8.82
CA GLN A 31 -3.64 -9.37 -10.22
C GLN A 31 -2.87 -8.06 -10.35
N VAL A 32 -3.07 -7.15 -9.39
CA VAL A 32 -2.42 -5.84 -9.37
C VAL A 32 -2.04 -5.50 -7.94
N VAL A 33 -0.78 -5.12 -7.71
CA VAL A 33 -0.33 -4.52 -6.46
C VAL A 33 -0.08 -3.03 -6.66
N ILE A 34 -0.62 -2.23 -5.75
CA ILE A 34 -0.56 -0.77 -5.76
C ILE A 34 0.22 -0.34 -4.52
N HIS A 35 1.22 0.54 -4.67
CA HIS A 35 2.00 1.02 -3.53
C HIS A 35 2.53 2.44 -3.73
N GLY A 36 2.87 3.09 -2.62
CA GLY A 36 3.36 4.47 -2.56
C GLY A 36 4.82 4.71 -2.95
N GLY A 37 5.54 3.68 -3.44
CA GLY A 37 6.96 3.81 -3.73
C GLY A 37 7.85 4.08 -2.51
N SER A 38 7.58 3.43 -1.37
CA SER A 38 8.45 3.49 -0.19
C SER A 38 9.90 3.15 -0.55
N GLN A 39 10.86 3.92 -0.02
CA GLN A 39 12.29 3.64 -0.21
C GLN A 39 12.73 2.32 0.44
N PHE A 40 12.04 1.89 1.49
CA PHE A 40 12.39 0.67 2.24
C PHE A 40 11.66 -0.57 1.72
N LEU A 41 10.40 -0.43 1.29
CA LEU A 41 9.57 -1.56 0.88
C LEU A 41 9.31 -1.66 -0.62
N GLY A 42 9.49 -0.58 -1.39
CA GLY A 42 9.08 -0.50 -2.79
C GLY A 42 9.66 -1.62 -3.64
N ALA A 43 10.98 -1.82 -3.57
CA ALA A 43 11.64 -2.90 -4.31
C ALA A 43 11.11 -4.29 -3.91
N HIS A 44 10.94 -4.55 -2.62
CA HIS A 44 10.43 -5.84 -2.13
C HIS A 44 8.99 -6.14 -2.55
N ILE A 45 8.13 -5.13 -2.58
CA ILE A 45 6.74 -5.27 -3.06
C ILE A 45 6.74 -5.64 -4.55
N GLU A 46 7.62 -5.02 -5.33
CA GLU A 46 7.70 -5.26 -6.76
C GLU A 46 8.34 -6.59 -7.13
N ASP A 47 9.36 -7.01 -6.38
CA ASP A 47 9.96 -8.34 -6.54
C ASP A 47 8.92 -9.41 -6.28
N TRP A 48 8.15 -9.28 -5.19
CA TRP A 48 7.02 -10.16 -4.92
C TRP A 48 6.00 -10.15 -6.07
N ALA A 49 5.67 -8.99 -6.62
CA ALA A 49 4.73 -8.88 -7.73
C ALA A 49 5.22 -9.61 -8.99
N ARG A 50 6.51 -9.45 -9.34
CA ARG A 50 7.13 -10.14 -10.47
C ARG A 50 7.11 -11.65 -10.30
N GLU A 51 7.46 -12.14 -9.11
CA GLU A 51 7.44 -13.57 -8.77
C GLU A 51 6.03 -14.18 -8.86
N ASN A 52 4.99 -13.39 -8.57
CA ASN A 52 3.59 -13.82 -8.57
C ASN A 52 2.82 -13.41 -9.84
N ALA A 53 3.52 -12.90 -10.86
CA ALA A 53 2.92 -12.40 -12.10
C ALA A 53 1.81 -11.34 -11.90
N ALA A 54 1.91 -10.54 -10.83
CA ALA A 54 1.01 -9.42 -10.57
C ALA A 54 1.52 -8.14 -11.26
N HIS A 55 0.62 -7.35 -11.82
CA HIS A 55 0.95 -6.03 -12.34
C HIS A 55 1.28 -5.06 -11.19
N ILE A 56 2.18 -4.11 -11.46
CA ILE A 56 2.64 -3.12 -10.47
C ILE A 56 2.07 -1.76 -10.85
N VAL A 57 1.48 -1.06 -9.89
CA VAL A 57 1.18 0.37 -10.01
C VAL A 57 1.83 1.13 -8.87
N ARG A 58 2.81 1.98 -9.20
CA ARG A 58 3.61 2.72 -8.23
C ARG A 58 3.22 4.21 -8.24
N TYR A 59 2.94 4.76 -7.06
CA TYR A 59 2.63 6.17 -6.87
C TYR A 59 3.69 6.85 -5.98
N PRO A 60 4.83 7.29 -6.53
CA PRO A 60 5.83 8.00 -5.74
C PRO A 60 5.31 9.39 -5.31
N PRO A 61 5.59 9.83 -4.06
CA PRO A 61 5.24 11.17 -3.61
C PRO A 61 6.06 12.24 -4.35
N ASN A 62 5.38 13.30 -4.83
CA ASN A 62 6.05 14.45 -5.46
C ASN A 62 6.48 15.48 -4.41
N TRP A 63 7.62 15.22 -3.77
CA TRP A 63 8.20 16.09 -2.74
C TRP A 63 8.58 17.47 -3.26
N GLN A 64 9.09 17.56 -4.49
CA GLN A 64 9.52 18.82 -5.08
C GLN A 64 8.35 19.80 -5.20
N HIS A 65 7.17 19.32 -5.58
CA HIS A 65 6.01 20.17 -5.77
C HIS A 65 5.18 20.39 -4.50
N HIS A 66 5.06 19.36 -3.64
CA HIS A 66 4.12 19.38 -2.51
C HIS A 66 4.76 19.44 -1.12
N GLY A 67 6.09 19.36 -1.03
CA GLY A 67 6.82 19.42 0.23
C GLY A 67 6.27 18.43 1.25
N LYS A 68 6.08 18.87 2.50
CA LYS A 68 5.61 18.03 3.62
C LYS A 68 4.26 17.34 3.38
N GLN A 69 3.44 17.81 2.43
CA GLN A 69 2.14 17.24 2.13
C GLN A 69 2.16 16.19 1.01
N ALA A 70 3.33 15.93 0.41
CA ALA A 70 3.45 15.09 -0.77
C ALA A 70 2.89 13.68 -0.58
N GLU A 71 3.16 13.05 0.57
CA GLU A 71 2.65 11.71 0.86
C GLU A 71 1.14 11.68 1.06
N ARG A 72 0.57 12.63 1.81
CA ARG A 72 -0.88 12.72 2.01
C ARG A 72 -1.64 13.01 0.72
N LEU A 73 -1.12 13.92 -0.12
CA LEU A 73 -1.69 14.20 -1.44
C LEU A 73 -1.59 12.98 -2.35
N ARG A 74 -0.43 12.31 -2.35
CA ARG A 74 -0.25 11.06 -3.06
C ARG A 74 -1.20 9.97 -2.56
N ASN A 75 -1.41 9.82 -1.25
CA ASN A 75 -2.32 8.82 -0.68
C ASN A 75 -3.75 9.00 -1.22
N ARG A 76 -4.25 10.24 -1.20
CA ARG A 76 -5.56 10.60 -1.76
C ARG A 76 -5.67 10.27 -3.24
N PHE A 77 -4.68 10.71 -4.02
CA PHE A 77 -4.65 10.46 -5.46
C PHE A 77 -4.54 8.97 -5.79
N MET A 78 -3.61 8.27 -5.13
CA MET A 78 -3.39 6.82 -5.26
C MET A 78 -4.66 6.04 -4.97
N LEU A 79 -5.37 6.33 -3.88
CA LEU A 79 -6.62 5.64 -3.55
C LEU A 79 -7.70 5.86 -4.63
N ALA A 80 -7.88 7.11 -5.07
CA ALA A 80 -8.92 7.48 -6.05
C ALA A 80 -8.63 6.95 -7.47
N ASP A 81 -7.39 7.09 -7.93
CA ASP A 81 -6.97 6.75 -9.29
C ASP A 81 -6.81 5.24 -9.48
N SER A 82 -6.20 4.56 -8.51
CA SER A 82 -5.86 3.15 -8.64
C SER A 82 -7.04 2.19 -8.45
N ARG A 83 -8.13 2.67 -7.81
CA ARG A 83 -9.37 1.91 -7.53
C ARG A 83 -9.05 0.51 -6.98
N PRO A 84 -8.44 0.42 -5.78
CA PRO A 84 -8.15 -0.88 -5.18
C PRO A 84 -9.44 -1.55 -4.71
N ASP A 85 -9.45 -2.88 -4.71
CA ASP A 85 -10.55 -3.67 -4.11
C ASP A 85 -10.41 -3.74 -2.59
N ILE A 86 -9.17 -3.63 -2.09
CA ILE A 86 -8.82 -3.74 -0.67
C ILE A 86 -7.53 -2.98 -0.36
N VAL A 87 -7.42 -2.48 0.88
CA VAL A 87 -6.19 -1.89 1.43
C VAL A 87 -5.59 -2.81 2.50
N LEU A 88 -4.34 -3.21 2.30
CA LEU A 88 -3.49 -3.87 3.30
C LEU A 88 -2.57 -2.82 3.92
N ALA A 89 -2.67 -2.62 5.23
CA ALA A 89 -1.82 -1.71 5.97
C ALA A 89 -0.84 -2.48 6.84
N LEU A 90 0.45 -2.16 6.69
CA LEU A 90 1.47 -2.49 7.67
C LEU A 90 1.54 -1.35 8.71
N PRO A 91 2.25 -1.53 9.84
CA PRO A 91 2.35 -0.52 10.88
C PRO A 91 2.78 0.84 10.32
N GLY A 92 2.10 1.88 10.79
CA GLY A 92 2.29 3.25 10.35
C GLY A 92 1.77 4.24 11.38
N GLY A 93 1.80 5.52 11.03
CA GLY A 93 1.25 6.60 11.86
C GLY A 93 0.06 7.29 11.19
N ALA A 94 -0.18 8.54 11.56
CA ALA A 94 -1.34 9.33 11.12
C ALA A 94 -1.60 9.31 9.60
N ASP A 95 -0.56 9.42 8.76
CA ASP A 95 -0.76 9.39 7.29
C ASP A 95 -1.27 8.03 6.77
N THR A 96 -0.96 6.94 7.49
CA THR A 96 -1.47 5.59 7.19
C THR A 96 -2.90 5.43 7.69
N GLU A 97 -3.19 5.88 8.91
CA GLU A 97 -4.55 5.89 9.48
C GLU A 97 -5.51 6.72 8.62
N GLU A 98 -5.10 7.92 8.20
CA GLU A 98 -5.89 8.79 7.32
C GLU A 98 -6.23 8.10 5.99
N LEU A 99 -5.28 7.35 5.40
CA LEU A 99 -5.53 6.57 4.19
C LEU A 99 -6.54 5.44 4.43
N LEU A 100 -6.48 4.77 5.58
CA LEU A 100 -7.44 3.71 5.92
C LEU A 100 -8.84 4.27 6.16
N ASP A 101 -8.97 5.41 6.83
CA ASP A 101 -10.26 6.06 7.06
C ASP A 101 -10.87 6.56 5.75
N GLN A 102 -10.04 7.09 4.83
CA GLN A 102 -10.49 7.41 3.48
C GLN A 102 -10.97 6.18 2.71
N ALA A 103 -10.28 5.05 2.81
CA ALA A 103 -10.70 3.82 2.16
C ALA A 103 -12.04 3.31 2.74
N ARG A 104 -12.17 3.27 4.07
CA ARG A 104 -13.39 2.85 4.76
C ARG A 104 -14.59 3.74 4.45
N SER A 105 -14.39 5.06 4.39
CA SER A 105 -15.47 6.00 4.02
C SER A 105 -15.94 5.82 2.56
N GLN A 106 -15.14 5.20 1.71
CA GLN A 106 -15.52 4.79 0.34
C GLN A 106 -16.10 3.36 0.28
N GLY A 107 -16.33 2.71 1.43
CA GLY A 107 -16.84 1.35 1.52
C GLY A 107 -15.81 0.26 1.20
N LEU A 108 -14.52 0.61 1.12
CA LEU A 108 -13.45 -0.36 0.86
C LEU A 108 -13.07 -1.10 2.15
N GLN A 109 -12.80 -2.39 2.01
CA GLN A 109 -12.26 -3.19 3.10
C GLN A 109 -10.80 -2.80 3.38
N THR A 110 -10.44 -2.77 4.66
CA THR A 110 -9.06 -2.54 5.12
C THR A 110 -8.63 -3.65 6.06
N LEU A 111 -7.41 -4.19 5.88
CA LEU A 111 -6.79 -5.13 6.82
C LEU A 111 -5.48 -4.53 7.32
N SER A 112 -5.21 -4.65 8.62
CA SER A 112 -3.99 -4.12 9.24
C SER A 112 -3.15 -5.27 9.83
N ALA A 113 -1.86 -5.31 9.49
CA ALA A 113 -0.89 -6.27 10.00
C ALA A 113 -0.13 -5.65 11.17
N GLY A 114 -0.72 -5.73 12.36
CA GLY A 114 -0.19 -5.15 13.60
C GLY A 114 -1.33 -5.10 14.61
N ASN A 115 -1.06 -5.49 15.86
CA ASN A 115 -2.11 -5.66 16.88
C ASN A 115 -2.96 -4.39 17.09
N PRO A 116 -4.23 -4.55 17.51
CA PRO A 116 -5.14 -3.44 17.82
C PRO A 116 -4.62 -2.46 18.86
#